data_AF-K9Q0W9-F1
#
_entry.id   AF-K9Q0W9-F1
#
_cell.length_a   1.000
_cell.length_b   1.000
_cell.length_c   1.000
_cell.angle_alpha   90.00
_cell.angle_beta   90.00
_cell.angle_gamma   90.00
#
_symmetry.space_group_name_H-M   'P 1'
#
loop_
_entity.id
_entity.type
_entity.pdbx_description
1 polymer ?
#
loop_
_entity_poly.entity_id
_entity_poly.type
_entity_poly.pdbx_seq_one_letter_code
_entity_poly.pdbx_strand_id
1 'polypeptide(L)'
;MNAKRECKLLLENQAKGLTILRLLNRSKRLFGFRIILIALSFYGFNISGQVLFLVAGGIFIGALSQDLGWFWKISKSWKLTQRIIDWEKVRLIANGEFDL
;
A
#
# COMPACT_ATOMS: atom_id res chain seq x y z
N MET A 1 -13.65 6.73 -9.24
CA MET A 1 -13.07 5.39 -9.02
C MET A 1 -13.84 4.39 -9.85
N ASN A 2 -13.17 3.40 -10.46
CA ASN A 2 -13.84 2.39 -11.29
C ASN A 2 -14.18 1.19 -10.41
N ALA A 3 -15.37 1.17 -9.81
CA ALA A 3 -15.83 0.16 -8.85
C ALA A 3 -15.62 -1.28 -9.37
N LYS A 4 -15.86 -1.49 -10.66
CA LYS A 4 -15.61 -2.77 -11.34
C LYS A 4 -14.16 -3.23 -11.22
N ARG A 5 -13.19 -2.31 -11.35
CA ARG A 5 -11.75 -2.62 -11.21
C ARG A 5 -11.41 -2.98 -9.77
N GLU A 6 -11.98 -2.27 -8.80
CA GLU A 6 -11.73 -2.49 -7.38
C GLU A 6 -12.31 -3.82 -6.88
N CYS A 7 -13.54 -4.16 -7.31
CA CYS A 7 -14.14 -5.45 -7.03
C CYS A 7 -13.35 -6.61 -7.65
N LYS A 8 -12.83 -6.46 -8.87
CA LYS A 8 -11.91 -7.46 -9.47
C LYS A 8 -10.65 -7.66 -8.62
N LEU A 9 -10.08 -6.57 -8.09
CA LEU A 9 -8.92 -6.64 -7.20
C LEU A 9 -9.26 -7.34 -5.87
N LEU A 10 -10.45 -7.08 -5.32
CA LEU A 10 -10.92 -7.75 -4.10
C LEU A 10 -11.09 -9.26 -4.32
N LEU A 11 -11.65 -9.69 -5.44
CA LEU A 11 -11.77 -11.12 -5.79
C LEU A 11 -10.41 -11.78 -5.97
N GLU A 12 -9.45 -11.10 -6.61
CA GLU A 12 -8.08 -11.60 -6.72
C GLU A 12 -7.45 -11.78 -5.32
N ASN A 13 -7.60 -10.79 -4.45
CA ASN A 13 -7.10 -10.83 -3.08
C ASN A 13 -7.84 -11.87 -2.23
N GLN A 14 -9.11 -12.15 -2.52
CA GLN A 14 -9.88 -13.20 -1.87
C GLN A 14 -9.27 -14.57 -2.18
N ALA A 15 -9.05 -14.87 -3.46
CA ALA A 15 -8.53 -16.15 -3.91
C ALA A 15 -7.07 -16.38 -3.48
N LYS A 16 -6.23 -15.35 -3.60
CA LYS A 16 -4.78 -15.49 -3.36
C LYS A 16 -4.37 -15.12 -1.93
N GLY A 17 -5.26 -14.51 -1.14
CA GLY A 17 -4.95 -13.91 0.16
C GLY A 17 -4.30 -12.52 0.06
N LEU A 18 -4.21 -11.81 1.19
CA LEU A 18 -3.57 -10.50 1.27
C LEU A 18 -2.39 -10.55 2.25
N THR A 19 -1.18 -10.72 1.73
CA THR A 19 0.05 -10.75 2.50
C THR A 19 0.83 -9.43 2.37
N ILE A 20 1.64 -9.11 3.37
CA ILE A 20 2.49 -7.91 3.38
C ILE A 20 3.39 -7.86 2.13
N LEU A 21 4.01 -8.99 1.76
CA LEU A 21 4.87 -9.07 0.57
C LEU A 21 4.11 -8.73 -0.72
N ARG A 22 2.84 -9.14 -0.84
CA ARG A 22 2.03 -8.82 -2.02
C ARG A 22 1.65 -7.34 -2.05
N LEU A 23 1.32 -6.75 -0.90
CA LEU A 23 1.05 -5.32 -0.77
C LEU A 23 2.28 -4.47 -1.10
N LEU A 24 3.46 -4.90 -0.64
CA LEU A 24 4.75 -4.31 -0.98
C LEU A 24 5.03 -4.39 -2.48
N ASN A 25 4.88 -5.57 -3.09
CA ASN A 25 5.10 -5.74 -4.53
C ASN A 25 4.16 -4.88 -5.38
N ARG A 26 2.90 -4.72 -4.96
CA ARG A 26 1.93 -3.83 -5.64
C ARG A 26 2.31 -2.36 -5.49
N SER A 27 2.95 -1.98 -4.39
CA SER A 27 3.35 -0.61 -4.07
C SER A 27 4.84 -0.32 -4.29
N LYS A 28 5.57 -1.23 -4.98
CA LYS A 28 7.03 -1.16 -5.11
C LYS A 28 7.56 0.14 -5.71
N ARG A 29 6.79 0.78 -6.60
CA ARG A 29 7.14 2.06 -7.22
C ARG A 29 7.18 3.18 -6.18
N LEU A 30 6.20 3.23 -5.28
CA LEU A 30 6.14 4.23 -4.21
C LEU A 30 7.27 4.02 -3.19
N PHE A 31 7.51 2.77 -2.81
CA PHE A 31 8.62 2.42 -1.91
C PHE A 31 9.98 2.75 -2.53
N GLY A 32 10.20 2.39 -3.80
CA GLY A 32 11.43 2.71 -4.52
C GLY A 32 11.66 4.22 -4.60
N PHE A 33 10.63 4.99 -4.93
CA PHE A 33 10.70 6.45 -4.93
C PHE A 33 11.07 7.01 -3.55
N ARG A 34 10.43 6.53 -2.47
CA ARG A 34 10.76 6.96 -1.10
C ARG A 34 12.18 6.61 -0.69
N ILE A 35 12.67 5.42 -1.04
CA ILE A 35 14.07 5.01 -0.77
C ILE A 35 15.04 5.96 -1.47
N ILE A 36 14.76 6.34 -2.73
CA ILE A 36 15.57 7.32 -3.46
C ILE A 36 15.57 8.67 -2.75
N LEU A 37 14.41 9.17 -2.29
CA LEU A 37 14.33 10.44 -1.57
C LEU A 37 15.08 10.40 -0.24
N ILE A 38 15.01 9.29 0.49
CA ILE A 38 15.81 9.08 1.70
C ILE A 38 17.29 9.14 1.36
N ALA A 39 17.74 8.43 0.32
CA ALA A 39 19.14 8.42 -0.11
C ALA A 39 19.62 9.82 -0.55
N LEU A 40 18.82 10.55 -1.32
CA LEU A 40 19.13 11.93 -1.72
C LEU A 40 19.20 12.88 -0.53
N SER A 41 18.34 12.69 0.48
CA SER A 41 18.38 13.47 1.72
C SER A 41 19.67 13.20 2.50
N PHE A 42 20.05 11.93 2.68
CA PHE A 42 21.32 11.58 3.31
C PHE A 42 22.52 12.11 2.52
N TYR A 43 22.50 12.02 1.19
CA TYR A 43 23.55 12.55 0.34
C TYR A 43 23.69 14.08 0.46
N GLY A 44 22.58 14.82 0.40
CA GLY A 44 22.55 16.27 0.55
C GLY A 44 23.08 16.74 1.91
N PHE A 45 22.79 15.98 2.98
CA PHE A 45 23.36 16.21 4.30
C PHE A 45 24.88 16.08 4.31
N ASN A 46 25.43 15.05 3.65
CA ASN A 46 26.89 14.84 3.60
C ASN A 46 27.64 15.93 2.80
N ILE A 47 26.97 16.61 1.86
CA ILE A 47 27.60 17.70 1.09
C ILE A 47 27.59 19.03 1.84
N SER A 48 26.41 19.42 2.35
CA SER A 48 26.18 20.79 2.84
C SER A 48 26.06 20.88 4.36
N GLY A 49 25.95 19.75 5.06
CA GLY A 49 25.75 19.70 6.51
C GLY A 49 24.41 20.28 6.99
N GLN A 50 23.50 20.65 6.07
CA GLN A 50 22.28 21.35 6.44
C GLN A 50 21.29 20.40 7.16
N VAL A 51 20.86 20.82 8.34
CA VAL A 51 19.89 20.10 9.21
C VAL A 51 18.59 19.78 8.47
N LEU A 52 18.18 20.61 7.51
CA LEU A 52 16.99 20.41 6.71
C LEU A 52 16.98 19.03 6.01
N PHE A 53 18.14 18.56 5.55
CA PHE A 53 18.25 17.25 4.89
C PHE A 53 18.05 16.09 5.85
N LEU A 54 18.50 16.19 7.11
CA LEU A 54 18.21 15.18 8.13
C LEU A 54 16.72 15.15 8.48
N VAL A 55 16.09 16.32 8.60
CA VAL A 55 14.65 16.43 8.87
C VAL A 55 13.85 15.81 7.73
N ALA A 56 14.17 16.15 6.47
CA ALA A 56 13.53 15.57 5.29
C ALA A 56 13.70 14.05 5.24
N GLY A 57 14.91 13.54 5.48
CA GLY A 57 15.19 12.11 5.55
C GLY A 57 14.35 11.42 6.63
N GLY A 58 14.27 12.01 7.83
CA GLY A 58 13.44 11.52 8.93
C GLY A 58 11.95 11.45 8.58
N ILE A 59 11.41 12.46 7.90
CA ILE A 59 10.02 12.47 7.42
C ILE A 59 9.77 11.30 6.47
N PHE A 60 10.67 11.07 5.50
CA PHE A 60 10.50 9.98 4.55
C PHE A 60 10.62 8.59 5.19
N ILE A 61 11.52 8.41 6.16
CA ILE A 61 11.63 7.18 6.96
C ILE A 61 10.35 6.96 7.78
N GLY A 62 9.85 8.02 8.43
CA GLY A 62 8.61 7.98 9.21
C GLY A 62 7.42 7.57 8.35
N ALA A 63 7.27 8.18 7.17
CA ALA A 63 6.23 7.83 6.21
C ALA A 63 6.36 6.36 5.75
N LEU A 64 7.58 5.89 5.45
CA LEU A 64 7.82 4.50 5.04
C LEU A 64 7.43 3.51 6.16
N SER A 65 7.71 3.87 7.40
CA SER A 65 7.32 3.08 8.58
C SER A 65 5.80 3.02 8.75
N GLN A 66 5.10 4.13 8.49
CA GLN A 66 3.63 4.17 8.51
C GLN A 66 3.01 3.25 7.45
N ASP A 67 3.51 3.28 6.21
CA ASP A 67 3.02 2.41 5.12
C ASP A 67 3.16 0.92 5.50
N LEU A 68 4.32 0.54 6.05
CA LEU A 68 4.57 -0.83 6.52
C LEU A 68 3.62 -1.23 7.65
N GLY A 69 3.41 -0.33 8.60
CA GLY A 69 2.45 -0.52 9.70
C GLY A 69 1.01 -0.71 9.18
N TRP A 70 0.60 0.05 8.17
CA TRP A 70 -0.69 -0.12 7.52
C TRP A 70 -0.79 -1.47 6.81
N PHE A 71 0.22 -1.87 6.04
CA PHE A 71 0.21 -3.18 5.36
C PHE A 71 0.13 -4.35 6.33
N TRP A 72 0.82 -4.26 7.46
CA TRP A 72 0.74 -5.27 8.50
C TRP A 72 -0.66 -5.36 9.11
N LYS A 73 -1.28 -4.22 9.46
CA LYS A 73 -2.64 -4.17 9.99
C LYS A 73 -3.66 -4.74 9.00
N ILE A 74 -3.61 -4.33 7.74
CA ILE A 74 -4.52 -4.81 6.69
C ILE A 74 -4.33 -6.31 6.46
N SER A 75 -3.08 -6.79 6.38
CA SER A 75 -2.82 -8.22 6.20
C SER A 75 -3.34 -9.06 7.37
N LYS A 76 -3.20 -8.56 8.60
CA LYS A 76 -3.72 -9.22 9.81
C LYS A 76 -5.25 -9.24 9.86
N SER A 77 -5.90 -8.13 9.50
CA SER A 77 -7.37 -8.03 9.49
C SER A 77 -8.01 -8.73 8.30
N TRP A 78 -7.25 -9.04 7.24
CA TRP A 78 -7.79 -9.60 6.00
C TRP A 78 -8.61 -10.88 6.20
N LYS A 79 -8.18 -11.79 7.07
CA LYS A 79 -8.94 -13.02 7.36
C LYS A 79 -10.34 -12.72 7.91
N LEU A 80 -10.47 -11.69 8.74
CA LEU A 80 -11.75 -11.25 9.27
C LEU A 80 -12.57 -10.55 8.17
N THR A 81 -11.94 -9.64 7.42
CA THR A 81 -12.54 -8.99 6.26
C THR A 81 -13.11 -10.00 5.27
N GLN A 82 -12.42 -11.12 5.05
CA GLN A 82 -12.90 -12.20 4.18
C GLN A 82 -14.15 -12.91 4.65
N ARG A 83 -14.46 -12.88 5.95
CA ARG A 83 -15.66 -13.52 6.49
C ARG A 83 -16.88 -12.61 6.49
N ILE A 84 -16.66 -11.31 6.53
CA ILE A 84 -17.73 -10.30 6.70
C ILE A 84 -18.21 -9.77 5.34
N ILE A 85 -17.35 -9.75 4.33
CA ILE A 85 -17.72 -9.26 3.00
C ILE A 85 -18.70 -10.21 2.31
N ASP A 86 -19.76 -9.62 1.74
CA ASP A 86 -20.64 -10.29 0.76
C ASP A 86 -19.92 -10.42 -0.59
N TRP A 87 -19.34 -11.60 -0.81
CA TRP A 87 -18.57 -11.91 -2.01
C TRP A 87 -19.42 -12.11 -3.26
N GLU A 88 -20.71 -12.43 -3.09
CA GLU A 88 -21.64 -12.52 -4.21
C GLU A 88 -21.88 -11.13 -4.79
N LYS A 89 -22.19 -10.16 -3.92
CA LYS A 89 -22.33 -8.75 -4.33
C LYS A 89 -21.07 -8.21 -5.00
N VAL A 90 -19.89 -8.51 -4.45
CA VAL A 90 -18.61 -8.10 -5.07
C VAL A 90 -18.43 -8.72 -6.45
N ARG A 91 -18.86 -9.96 -6.67
CA ARG A 91 -18.78 -10.65 -7.96
C ARG A 91 -19.70 -10.01 -8.99
N LEU A 92 -20.94 -9.70 -8.61
CA LEU A 92 -21.91 -9.04 -9.49
C LEU A 92 -21.39 -7.68 -9.98
N ILE A 93 -20.83 -6.86 -9.06
CA ILE A 93 -20.22 -5.56 -9.41
C ILE A 93 -18.99 -5.74 -10.32
N ALA A 94 -18.14 -6.75 -10.04
CA ALA A 94 -16.95 -7.02 -10.86
C ALA A 94 -17.29 -7.42 -12.31
N ASN A 95 -18.45 -8.06 -12.52
CA ASN A 95 -18.95 -8.43 -13.83
C ASN A 95 -19.69 -7.28 -14.53
N GLY A 96 -20.22 -6.32 -13.78
CA GLY A 96 -21.11 -5.26 -14.28
C GLY A 96 -22.57 -5.69 -14.35
N GLU A 97 -22.94 -6.68 -13.55
CA GLU A 97 -24.31 -7.20 -13.40
C GLU A 97 -25.06 -6.47 -12.26
N PHE A 98 -24.37 -5.58 -11.54
CA PHE A 98 -24.91 -4.77 -10.46
C PHE A 98 -24.18 -3.42 -10.43
N ASP A 99 -24.91 -2.34 -10.64
CA ASP A 99 -24.40 -0.98 -10.50
C ASP A 99 -24.69 -0.46 -9.08
N LEU A 100 -23.70 0.25 -8.53
CA LEU A 100 -23.76 0.89 -7.20
C LEU A 100 -24.41 2.27 -7.27
#